data_AF-A0A963IBB9-F1
#
_entry.id   AF-A0A963IBB9-F1
#
_cell.length_a   1.000
_cell.length_b   1.000
_cell.length_c   1.000
_cell.angle_alpha   90.00
_cell.angle_beta   90.00
_cell.angle_gamma   90.00
#
_symmetry.space_group_name_H-M   'P 1'
#
loop_
_entity.id
_entity.type
_entity.pdbx_description
1 polymer ?
#
loop_
_entity_poly.entity_id
_entity_poly.type
_entity_poly.pdbx_seq_one_letter_code
_entity_poly.pdbx_strand_id
1 'polypeptide(L)'
;MPTVSSPSASRVAVIGGGPAGLMAAERLAAAGLAVDLFERMPTVGRKLLMAGRGGLNLTHAEDFDLFAARYSTSGDTVRGWLDAFGPEAVRGWAQGLGIDTFVGSSGKVFPVGMKAAPLLRAWLARLAATGVRIHPRHRWTGWDEAGALCFSTPTGTRTHLADAAVLALGGGSWARLGSDGAWQAPLSAAGVAITPLVPSNCGFECAWSPVFSARFAGVPLKSVALSFRDARDQPRQQRGECMITRHGLEGPLIYALSAPLREAIAARGGQPECIPVMAIDPLPVSADLAALIDALNQFDLAFFVSPNAVSHGLAAVRARRDWPPALRVATVGKGSERALHAHGFDVVIAPSAGFDSESVLALPAFAREAVAGRRIIIFRGNGGRDLLGDTLVQRGASVSYAGCYARRVPDGGVERLLAVADQADALVLTSSEGVGNLLAMLGPRIDAWLAVPVAVSHPRIGARVRAAGFQTVIETAPGDAGVVEGLEHFFSR
;
A
#
# COMPACT_ATOMS: atom_id res chain seq x y z
N MET A 1 -13.52 6.94 -61.94
CA MET A 1 -14.24 7.41 -60.73
C MET A 1 -13.36 7.09 -59.53
N PRO A 2 -12.94 8.08 -58.72
CA PRO A 2 -12.20 7.78 -57.51
C PRO A 2 -13.15 7.13 -56.50
N THR A 3 -12.72 5.98 -55.98
CA THR A 3 -13.38 5.24 -54.91
C THR A 3 -13.56 6.14 -53.69
N VAL A 4 -14.80 6.43 -53.32
CA VAL A 4 -15.13 7.12 -52.07
C VAL A 4 -14.68 6.23 -50.93
N SER A 5 -13.56 6.61 -50.31
CA SER A 5 -13.08 6.08 -49.03
C SER A 5 -14.20 6.25 -48.01
N SER A 6 -14.80 5.14 -47.56
CA SER A 6 -15.66 5.15 -46.39
C SER A 6 -14.92 5.83 -45.24
N PRO A 7 -15.54 6.79 -44.51
CA PRO A 7 -14.85 7.46 -43.41
C PRO A 7 -14.37 6.41 -42.42
N SER A 8 -13.08 6.44 -42.08
CA SER A 8 -12.52 5.55 -41.07
C SER A 8 -13.28 5.77 -39.76
N ALA A 9 -13.82 4.70 -39.17
CA ALA A 9 -14.56 4.79 -37.91
C ALA A 9 -13.74 5.59 -36.88
N SER A 10 -14.37 6.59 -36.25
CA SER A 10 -13.74 7.40 -35.23
C SER A 10 -13.15 6.51 -34.14
N ARG A 11 -11.91 6.83 -33.75
CA ARG A 11 -11.11 6.04 -32.84
C ARG A 11 -11.10 6.67 -31.46
N VAL A 12 -11.46 5.88 -30.45
CA VAL A 12 -11.47 6.29 -29.06
C VAL A 12 -10.44 5.48 -28.27
N ALA A 13 -9.57 6.18 -27.56
CA ALA A 13 -8.64 5.57 -26.62
C ALA A 13 -9.30 5.47 -25.23
N VAL A 14 -9.29 4.28 -24.62
CA VAL A 14 -9.74 4.09 -23.23
C VAL A 14 -8.52 3.79 -22.37
N ILE A 15 -8.23 4.61 -21.37
CA ILE A 15 -7.01 4.49 -20.57
C ILE A 15 -7.37 3.98 -19.18
N GLY A 16 -6.99 2.73 -18.91
CA GLY A 16 -7.23 2.00 -17.67
C GLY A 16 -8.12 0.77 -17.89
N GLY A 17 -7.60 -0.43 -17.64
CA GLY A 17 -8.31 -1.70 -17.78
C GLY A 17 -9.08 -2.14 -16.53
N GLY A 18 -9.58 -1.18 -15.75
CA GLY A 18 -10.50 -1.45 -14.63
C GLY A 18 -11.96 -1.60 -15.09
N PRO A 19 -12.91 -1.86 -14.17
CA PRO A 19 -14.32 -2.03 -14.52
C PRO A 19 -14.92 -0.85 -15.31
N ALA A 20 -14.58 0.39 -14.93
CA ALA A 20 -15.05 1.58 -15.65
C ALA A 20 -14.54 1.62 -17.10
N GLY A 21 -13.24 1.33 -17.33
CA GLY A 21 -12.67 1.34 -18.68
C GLY A 21 -13.15 0.18 -19.53
N LEU A 22 -13.30 -1.02 -18.96
CA LEU A 22 -13.89 -2.16 -19.67
C LEU A 22 -15.35 -1.88 -20.08
N MET A 23 -16.14 -1.25 -19.20
CA MET A 23 -17.52 -0.86 -19.51
C MET A 23 -17.58 0.24 -20.56
N ALA A 24 -16.73 1.26 -20.45
CA ALA A 24 -16.64 2.32 -21.46
C ALA A 24 -16.29 1.73 -22.83
N ALA A 25 -15.30 0.84 -22.89
CA ALA A 25 -14.91 0.17 -24.13
C ALA A 25 -16.05 -0.66 -24.73
N GLU A 26 -16.79 -1.40 -23.91
CA GLU A 26 -17.96 -2.16 -24.37
C GLU A 26 -19.02 -1.25 -24.98
N ARG A 27 -19.36 -0.14 -24.30
CA ARG A 27 -20.38 0.81 -24.76
C ARG A 27 -19.97 1.55 -26.03
N LEU A 28 -18.71 1.97 -26.12
CA LEU A 28 -18.16 2.65 -27.30
C LEU A 28 -18.11 1.70 -28.51
N ALA A 29 -17.68 0.45 -28.31
CA ALA A 29 -17.65 -0.54 -29.38
C ALA A 29 -19.07 -0.91 -29.86
N ALA A 30 -20.03 -1.03 -28.94
CA ALA A 30 -21.45 -1.25 -29.28
C ALA A 30 -22.06 -0.07 -30.07
N ALA A 31 -21.52 1.14 -29.92
CA ALA A 31 -21.89 2.30 -30.71
C ALA A 31 -21.19 2.36 -32.10
N GLY A 32 -20.40 1.36 -32.46
CA GLY A 32 -19.71 1.26 -33.75
C GLY A 32 -18.37 2.00 -33.82
N LEU A 33 -17.82 2.45 -32.69
CA LEU A 33 -16.53 3.15 -32.65
C LEU A 33 -15.36 2.18 -32.59
N ALA A 34 -14.22 2.57 -33.16
CA ALA A 34 -12.98 1.82 -33.03
C ALA A 34 -12.34 2.09 -31.66
N VAL A 35 -12.17 1.06 -30.83
CA VAL A 35 -11.68 1.24 -29.45
C VAL A 35 -10.31 0.60 -29.25
N ASP A 36 -9.35 1.39 -28.79
CA ASP A 36 -8.04 0.95 -28.29
C ASP A 36 -8.00 1.18 -26.77
N LEU A 37 -8.00 0.11 -25.97
CA LEU A 37 -7.93 0.14 -24.50
C LEU A 37 -6.49 -0.07 -24.02
N PHE A 38 -5.97 0.84 -23.23
CA PHE A 38 -4.61 0.80 -22.69
C PHE A 38 -4.61 0.46 -21.20
N GLU A 39 -3.77 -0.49 -20.80
CA GLU A 39 -3.60 -0.90 -19.41
C GLU A 39 -2.12 -0.89 -19.06
N ARG A 40 -1.74 -0.27 -17.95
CA ARG A 40 -0.33 -0.22 -17.52
C ARG A 40 0.17 -1.56 -17.01
N MET A 41 -0.73 -2.40 -16.49
CA MET A 41 -0.39 -3.70 -15.95
C MET A 41 -0.31 -4.77 -17.05
N PRO A 42 0.30 -5.94 -16.78
CA PRO A 42 0.34 -7.02 -17.75
C PRO A 42 -1.04 -7.61 -18.09
N THR A 43 -2.02 -7.43 -17.21
CA THR A 43 -3.39 -7.92 -17.37
C THR A 43 -4.38 -6.88 -16.87
N VAL A 44 -5.57 -6.84 -17.48
CA VAL A 44 -6.70 -5.99 -17.06
C VAL A 44 -7.44 -6.57 -15.85
N GLY A 45 -8.27 -5.77 -15.20
CA GLY A 45 -9.20 -6.22 -14.16
C GLY A 45 -8.54 -6.69 -12.85
N ARG A 46 -7.26 -6.37 -12.60
CA ARG A 46 -6.53 -6.90 -11.43
C ARG A 46 -7.16 -6.52 -10.09
N LYS A 47 -7.63 -5.27 -9.94
CA LYS A 47 -8.34 -4.81 -8.74
C LYS A 47 -9.74 -5.44 -8.61
N LEU A 48 -10.43 -5.64 -9.73
CA LEU A 48 -11.70 -6.38 -9.78
C LEU A 48 -11.51 -7.82 -9.29
N LEU A 49 -10.46 -8.51 -9.73
CA LEU A 49 -10.13 -9.87 -9.28
C LEU A 49 -9.74 -9.90 -7.79
N MET A 50 -9.02 -8.89 -7.31
CA MET A 50 -8.67 -8.79 -5.88
C MET A 50 -9.92 -8.61 -5.01
N ALA A 51 -10.82 -7.71 -5.40
CA ALA A 51 -12.12 -7.53 -4.75
C ALA A 51 -12.98 -8.80 -4.81
N GLY A 52 -12.80 -9.59 -5.87
CA GLY A 52 -13.48 -10.85 -6.09
C GLY A 52 -13.06 -12.03 -5.21
N ARG A 53 -11.98 -11.92 -4.41
CA ARG A 53 -11.54 -13.02 -3.54
C ARG A 53 -12.59 -13.43 -2.51
N GLY A 54 -13.42 -12.48 -2.08
CA GLY A 54 -14.52 -12.71 -1.12
C GLY A 54 -15.89 -12.84 -1.77
N GLY A 55 -15.99 -13.08 -3.09
CA GLY A 55 -17.28 -13.23 -3.79
C GLY A 55 -17.47 -12.28 -4.97
N LEU A 56 -16.84 -11.10 -4.95
CA LEU A 56 -17.13 -9.93 -5.79
C LEU A 56 -18.49 -9.30 -5.48
N ASN A 57 -18.50 -8.27 -4.64
CA ASN A 57 -19.68 -7.43 -4.46
C ASN A 57 -19.87 -6.56 -5.72
N LEU A 58 -20.87 -6.87 -6.54
CA LEU A 58 -21.14 -6.18 -7.81
C LEU A 58 -21.91 -4.87 -7.59
N THR A 59 -22.94 -4.93 -6.75
CA THR A 59 -23.87 -3.82 -6.48
C THR A 59 -24.63 -4.08 -5.17
N HIS A 60 -25.66 -3.29 -4.86
CA HIS A 60 -26.52 -3.44 -3.70
C HIS A 60 -28.00 -3.48 -4.10
N ALA A 61 -28.82 -4.26 -3.38
CA ALA A 61 -30.25 -4.44 -3.63
C ALA A 61 -31.12 -3.66 -2.63
N GLU A 62 -30.62 -2.52 -2.13
CA GLU A 62 -31.45 -1.64 -1.30
C GLU A 62 -32.37 -0.79 -2.18
N ASP A 63 -33.29 -0.06 -1.54
CA ASP A 63 -34.09 0.95 -2.20
C ASP A 63 -33.21 1.93 -3.00
N PHE A 64 -33.67 2.33 -4.18
CA PHE A 64 -32.85 3.11 -5.11
C PHE A 64 -32.51 4.50 -4.56
N ASP A 65 -33.46 5.18 -3.90
CA ASP A 65 -33.20 6.51 -3.36
C ASP A 65 -32.20 6.43 -2.18
N LEU A 66 -32.31 5.38 -1.35
CA LEU A 66 -31.30 5.10 -0.32
C LEU A 66 -29.93 4.78 -0.93
N PHE A 67 -29.89 3.99 -2.00
CA PHE A 67 -28.66 3.65 -2.71
C PHE A 67 -27.99 4.91 -3.30
N ALA A 68 -28.76 5.74 -4.01
CA ALA A 68 -28.28 6.96 -4.63
C ALA A 68 -27.77 7.99 -3.60
N ALA A 69 -28.44 8.11 -2.45
CA ALA A 69 -28.03 9.01 -1.37
C ALA A 69 -26.64 8.69 -0.79
N ARG A 70 -26.13 7.46 -0.96
CA ARG A 70 -24.76 7.07 -0.55
C ARG A 70 -23.66 7.75 -1.37
N TYR A 71 -23.99 8.32 -2.54
CA TYR A 71 -23.07 9.02 -3.43
C TYR A 71 -23.17 10.55 -3.32
N SER A 72 -23.79 11.05 -2.23
CA SER A 72 -24.22 12.44 -2.02
C SER A 72 -23.14 13.51 -2.07
N THR A 73 -21.85 13.16 -1.98
CA THR A 73 -20.75 14.14 -2.16
C THR A 73 -20.71 14.76 -3.57
N SER A 74 -21.39 14.16 -4.55
CA SER A 74 -21.44 14.62 -5.94
C SER A 74 -22.85 15.02 -6.42
N GLY A 75 -23.83 15.12 -5.51
CA GLY A 75 -25.17 15.64 -5.79
C GLY A 75 -25.95 14.93 -6.91
N ASP A 76 -26.77 15.71 -7.63
CA ASP A 76 -27.70 15.23 -8.68
C ASP A 76 -27.01 14.61 -9.90
N THR A 77 -25.76 14.97 -10.18
CA THR A 77 -25.00 14.45 -11.33
C THR A 77 -24.82 12.94 -11.26
N VAL A 78 -24.42 12.42 -10.09
CA VAL A 78 -24.24 10.96 -9.93
C VAL A 78 -25.58 10.25 -9.94
N ARG A 79 -26.63 10.87 -9.37
CA ARG A 79 -27.99 10.31 -9.45
C ARG A 79 -28.42 10.11 -10.91
N GLY A 80 -28.19 11.10 -11.77
CA GLY A 80 -28.49 10.96 -13.20
C GLY A 80 -27.77 9.79 -13.89
N TRP A 81 -26.52 9.49 -13.51
CA TRP A 81 -25.82 8.29 -14.01
C TRP A 81 -26.42 7.00 -13.47
N LEU A 82 -26.81 6.97 -12.20
CA LEU A 82 -27.44 5.82 -11.56
C LEU A 82 -28.85 5.56 -12.07
N ASP A 83 -29.60 6.60 -12.44
CA ASP A 83 -30.90 6.47 -13.11
C ASP A 83 -30.74 5.77 -14.47
N ALA A 84 -29.69 6.11 -15.22
CA ALA A 84 -29.41 5.51 -16.52
C ALA A 84 -28.81 4.10 -16.45
N PHE A 85 -27.97 3.82 -15.45
CA PHE A 85 -27.30 2.52 -15.28
C PHE A 85 -27.12 2.16 -13.79
N GLY A 86 -28.25 1.86 -13.14
CA GLY A 86 -28.31 1.55 -11.72
C GLY A 86 -28.06 0.09 -11.36
N PRO A 87 -28.31 -0.30 -10.08
CA PRO A 87 -28.06 -1.64 -9.58
C PRO A 87 -28.69 -2.78 -10.40
N GLU A 88 -29.95 -2.63 -10.81
CA GLU A 88 -30.63 -3.65 -11.61
C GLU A 88 -30.04 -3.76 -13.02
N ALA A 89 -29.58 -2.65 -13.61
CA ALA A 89 -28.88 -2.68 -14.90
C ALA A 89 -27.52 -3.42 -14.80
N VAL A 90 -26.81 -3.30 -13.66
CA VAL A 90 -25.60 -4.08 -13.39
C VAL A 90 -25.90 -5.57 -13.29
N ARG A 91 -27.02 -5.95 -12.66
CA ARG A 91 -27.45 -7.37 -12.58
C ARG A 91 -27.82 -7.93 -13.95
N GLY A 92 -28.60 -7.17 -14.74
CA GLY A 92 -28.93 -7.54 -16.11
C GLY A 92 -27.70 -7.65 -17.01
N TRP A 93 -26.71 -6.76 -16.85
CA TRP A 93 -25.42 -6.85 -17.54
C TRP A 93 -24.65 -8.13 -17.18
N ALA A 94 -24.58 -8.48 -15.89
CA ALA A 94 -23.94 -9.71 -15.43
C ALA A 94 -24.66 -10.95 -15.98
N GLN A 95 -25.99 -10.95 -15.98
CA GLN A 95 -26.79 -12.03 -16.56
C GLN A 95 -26.52 -12.18 -18.06
N GLY A 96 -26.40 -11.07 -18.81
CA GLY A 96 -26.03 -11.11 -20.22
C GLY A 96 -24.66 -11.74 -20.46
N LEU A 97 -23.75 -11.71 -19.49
CA LEU A 97 -22.45 -12.39 -19.52
C LEU A 97 -22.55 -13.89 -19.14
N GLY A 98 -23.76 -14.39 -18.89
CA GLY A 98 -24.02 -15.74 -18.39
C GLY A 98 -23.71 -15.89 -16.90
N ILE A 99 -23.73 -14.79 -16.13
CA ILE A 99 -23.40 -14.80 -14.71
C ILE A 99 -24.65 -14.46 -13.89
N ASP A 100 -25.26 -15.47 -13.30
CA ASP A 100 -26.35 -15.27 -12.34
C ASP A 100 -25.87 -14.58 -11.07
N THR A 101 -26.76 -13.79 -10.46
CA THR A 101 -26.49 -13.06 -9.23
C THR A 101 -27.51 -13.38 -8.15
N PHE A 102 -27.09 -13.31 -6.89
CA PHE A 102 -27.97 -13.42 -5.73
C PHE A 102 -27.72 -12.27 -4.74
N VAL A 103 -28.72 -11.99 -3.92
CA VAL A 103 -28.65 -10.98 -2.86
C VAL A 103 -28.25 -11.67 -1.56
N GLY A 104 -27.14 -11.25 -0.95
CA GLY A 104 -26.72 -11.71 0.36
C GLY A 104 -27.54 -11.08 1.48
N SER A 105 -27.42 -11.61 2.70
CA SER A 105 -28.14 -11.12 3.89
C SER A 105 -27.87 -9.65 4.25
N SER A 106 -26.78 -9.06 3.74
CA SER A 106 -26.44 -7.65 3.91
C SER A 106 -26.99 -6.73 2.81
N GLY A 107 -27.76 -7.25 1.85
CA GLY A 107 -28.23 -6.51 0.67
C GLY A 107 -27.20 -6.41 -0.47
N LYS A 108 -25.94 -6.80 -0.23
CA LYS A 108 -24.89 -6.90 -1.25
C LYS A 108 -25.23 -7.96 -2.29
N VAL A 109 -24.93 -7.68 -3.56
CA VAL A 109 -25.21 -8.56 -4.69
C VAL A 109 -23.93 -9.23 -5.17
N PHE A 110 -23.94 -10.57 -5.25
CA PHE A 110 -22.79 -11.39 -5.62
C PHE A 110 -23.12 -12.29 -6.81
N PRO A 111 -22.12 -12.65 -7.65
CA PRO A 111 -22.22 -13.80 -8.54
C PRO A 111 -22.53 -15.08 -7.77
N VAL A 112 -23.43 -15.94 -8.29
CA VAL A 112 -23.75 -17.25 -7.66
C VAL A 112 -22.49 -18.10 -7.46
N GLY A 113 -21.53 -18.04 -8.38
CA GLY A 113 -20.25 -18.74 -8.26
C GLY A 113 -19.25 -18.14 -7.27
N MET A 114 -19.59 -17.03 -6.59
CA MET A 114 -18.75 -16.30 -5.60
C MET A 114 -17.32 -16.03 -6.08
N LYS A 115 -17.15 -15.79 -7.39
CA LYS A 115 -15.85 -15.59 -8.04
C LYS A 115 -15.96 -14.51 -9.12
N ALA A 116 -15.01 -13.59 -9.14
CA ALA A 116 -14.90 -12.59 -10.21
C ALA A 116 -14.37 -13.14 -11.54
N ALA A 117 -13.55 -14.20 -11.49
CA ALA A 117 -12.80 -14.66 -12.65
C ALA A 117 -13.68 -15.12 -13.83
N PRO A 118 -14.78 -15.88 -13.63
CA PRO A 118 -15.68 -16.26 -14.71
C PRO A 118 -16.31 -15.05 -15.40
N LEU A 119 -16.76 -14.06 -14.62
CA LEU A 119 -17.35 -12.82 -15.12
C LEU A 119 -16.35 -12.04 -15.96
N LEU A 120 -15.13 -11.80 -15.45
CA LEU A 120 -14.11 -11.07 -16.20
C LEU A 120 -13.73 -11.80 -17.49
N ARG A 121 -13.62 -13.13 -17.46
CA ARG A 121 -13.31 -13.91 -18.67
C ARG A 121 -14.41 -13.80 -19.73
N ALA A 122 -15.67 -13.94 -19.34
CA ALA A 122 -16.81 -13.75 -20.25
C ALA A 122 -16.83 -12.34 -20.83
N TRP A 123 -16.53 -11.34 -19.99
CA TRP A 123 -16.47 -9.94 -20.40
C TRP A 123 -15.38 -9.68 -21.43
N LEU A 124 -14.17 -10.19 -21.21
CA LEU A 124 -13.07 -10.06 -22.16
C LEU A 124 -13.34 -10.78 -23.49
N ALA A 125 -14.03 -11.93 -23.45
CA ALA A 125 -14.45 -12.61 -24.68
C ALA A 125 -15.45 -11.75 -25.49
N ARG A 126 -16.43 -11.11 -24.82
CA ARG A 126 -17.37 -10.19 -25.45
C ARG A 126 -16.65 -8.96 -26.05
N LEU A 127 -15.70 -8.38 -25.32
CA LEU A 127 -14.91 -7.24 -25.81
C LEU A 127 -14.06 -7.61 -27.04
N ALA A 128 -13.44 -8.80 -27.03
CA ALA A 128 -12.70 -9.30 -28.19
C ALA A 128 -13.63 -9.50 -29.40
N ALA A 129 -14.83 -10.05 -29.19
CA ALA A 129 -15.82 -10.25 -30.24
C ALA A 129 -16.39 -8.95 -30.84
N THR A 130 -16.30 -7.84 -30.10
CA THR A 130 -16.72 -6.50 -30.55
C THR A 130 -15.57 -5.68 -31.16
N GLY A 131 -14.37 -6.27 -31.30
CA GLY A 131 -13.24 -5.65 -31.98
C GLY A 131 -12.42 -4.69 -31.10
N VAL A 132 -12.65 -4.67 -29.78
CA VAL A 132 -11.85 -3.86 -28.85
C VAL A 132 -10.42 -4.37 -28.80
N ARG A 133 -9.45 -3.48 -29.02
CA ARG A 133 -8.02 -3.80 -28.97
C ARG A 133 -7.44 -3.45 -27.62
N ILE A 134 -6.89 -4.44 -26.91
CA ILE A 134 -6.31 -4.25 -25.56
C ILE A 134 -4.78 -4.21 -25.66
N HIS A 135 -4.21 -3.11 -25.15
CA HIS A 135 -2.78 -2.81 -25.13
C HIS A 135 -2.26 -2.85 -23.68
N PRO A 136 -1.81 -4.01 -23.18
CA PRO A 136 -1.25 -4.13 -21.83
C PRO A 136 0.15 -3.50 -21.76
N ARG A 137 0.65 -3.23 -20.55
CA ARG A 137 1.96 -2.60 -20.28
C ARG A 137 2.13 -1.21 -20.92
N HIS A 138 1.05 -0.46 -21.05
CA HIS A 138 1.05 0.92 -21.54
C HIS A 138 0.64 1.87 -20.42
N ARG A 139 1.62 2.52 -19.78
CA ARG A 139 1.36 3.54 -18.76
C ARG A 139 1.22 4.90 -19.42
N TRP A 140 0.04 5.49 -19.40
CA TRP A 140 -0.17 6.84 -19.90
C TRP A 140 0.61 7.88 -19.08
N THR A 141 1.21 8.85 -19.76
CA THR A 141 2.08 9.88 -19.17
C THR A 141 1.69 11.31 -19.53
N GLY A 142 0.53 11.51 -20.18
CA GLY A 142 0.11 12.81 -20.66
C GLY A 142 -0.02 12.85 -22.18
N TRP A 143 0.21 14.03 -22.74
CA TRP A 143 0.17 14.28 -24.17
C TRP A 143 1.54 14.76 -24.66
N ASP A 144 1.81 14.59 -25.95
CA ASP A 144 2.89 15.32 -26.62
C ASP A 144 2.43 16.72 -27.06
N GLU A 145 3.35 17.48 -27.65
CA GLU A 145 3.08 18.83 -28.16
C GLU A 145 2.02 18.87 -29.27
N ALA A 146 1.83 17.76 -30.00
CA ALA A 146 0.83 17.62 -31.05
C ALA A 146 -0.53 17.15 -30.50
N GLY A 147 -0.65 16.92 -29.19
CA GLY A 147 -1.87 16.44 -28.54
C GLY A 147 -2.09 14.93 -28.65
N ALA A 148 -1.11 14.14 -29.12
CA ALA A 148 -1.20 12.69 -29.11
C ALA A 148 -1.00 12.14 -27.70
N LEU A 149 -1.64 11.01 -27.38
CA LEU A 149 -1.51 10.36 -26.08
C LEU A 149 -0.13 9.69 -25.97
N CYS A 150 0.59 9.98 -24.89
CA CYS A 150 1.90 9.41 -24.61
C CYS A 150 1.82 8.23 -23.63
N PHE A 151 2.53 7.15 -23.94
CA PHE A 151 2.61 5.95 -23.13
C PHE A 151 4.05 5.51 -22.89
N SER A 152 4.41 5.33 -21.63
CA SER A 152 5.62 4.59 -21.25
C SER A 152 5.36 3.08 -21.35
N THR A 153 6.20 2.37 -22.10
CA THR A 153 6.14 0.92 -22.30
C THR A 153 7.50 0.29 -21.97
N PRO A 154 7.59 -1.04 -21.78
CA PRO A 154 8.87 -1.74 -21.62
C PRO A 154 9.83 -1.58 -22.80
N THR A 155 9.31 -1.20 -23.98
CA THR A 155 10.11 -0.99 -25.21
C THR A 155 10.40 0.49 -25.48
N GLY A 156 10.13 1.38 -24.52
CA GLY A 156 10.25 2.82 -24.66
C GLY A 156 8.91 3.53 -24.81
N THR A 157 8.97 4.83 -25.11
CA THR A 157 7.78 5.68 -25.26
C THR A 157 7.05 5.37 -26.57
N ARG A 158 5.72 5.32 -26.52
CA ARG A 158 4.81 5.18 -27.66
C ARG A 158 3.82 6.33 -27.65
N THR A 159 3.47 6.85 -28.81
CA THR A 159 2.39 7.82 -28.98
C THR A 159 1.18 7.16 -29.65
N HIS A 160 -0.02 7.66 -29.38
CA HIS A 160 -1.25 7.19 -29.98
C HIS A 160 -2.19 8.35 -30.27
N LEU A 161 -2.58 8.49 -31.54
CA LEU A 161 -3.61 9.44 -31.96
C LEU A 161 -4.98 8.80 -31.82
N ALA A 162 -5.92 9.55 -31.24
CA ALA A 162 -7.31 9.18 -31.10
C ALA A 162 -8.18 10.45 -31.21
N ASP A 163 -9.41 10.30 -31.71
CA ASP A 163 -10.37 11.39 -31.82
C ASP A 163 -10.93 11.80 -30.45
N ALA A 164 -10.94 10.85 -29.50
CA ALA A 164 -11.31 11.09 -28.11
C ALA A 164 -10.56 10.14 -27.16
N ALA A 165 -10.47 10.53 -25.89
CA ALA A 165 -9.90 9.71 -24.82
C ALA A 165 -10.85 9.62 -23.62
N VAL A 166 -11.05 8.41 -23.09
CA VAL A 166 -11.72 8.15 -21.82
C VAL A 166 -10.68 7.78 -20.77
N LEU A 167 -10.56 8.59 -19.72
CA LEU A 167 -9.61 8.36 -18.63
C LEU A 167 -10.26 7.56 -17.49
N ALA A 168 -10.06 6.25 -17.49
CA ALA A 168 -10.55 5.30 -16.48
C ALA A 168 -9.43 4.83 -15.53
N LEU A 169 -8.66 5.79 -15.01
CA LEU A 169 -7.33 5.57 -14.39
C LEU A 169 -7.36 5.06 -12.95
N GLY A 170 -8.55 4.98 -12.33
CA GLY A 170 -8.74 4.58 -10.94
C GLY A 170 -8.22 5.62 -9.93
N GLY A 171 -8.18 5.23 -8.65
CA GLY A 171 -7.70 6.10 -7.56
C GLY A 171 -6.22 5.88 -7.19
N GLY A 172 -5.84 6.26 -5.97
CA GLY A 172 -4.49 6.06 -5.42
C GLY A 172 -4.33 4.83 -4.51
N SER A 173 -5.40 4.05 -4.28
CA SER A 173 -5.36 2.90 -3.37
C SER A 173 -4.95 1.60 -4.08
N TRP A 174 -4.24 0.72 -3.38
CA TRP A 174 -3.74 -0.55 -3.93
C TRP A 174 -2.83 -0.36 -5.15
N ALA A 175 -1.84 0.54 -5.06
CA ALA A 175 -0.91 0.89 -6.15
C ALA A 175 -0.28 -0.31 -6.87
N ARG A 176 0.01 -1.40 -6.13
CA ARG A 176 0.51 -2.69 -6.68
C ARG A 176 -0.40 -3.34 -7.74
N LEU A 177 -1.67 -2.93 -7.83
CA LEU A 177 -2.66 -3.41 -8.79
C LEU A 177 -2.86 -2.46 -9.98
N GLY A 178 -2.14 -1.33 -10.02
CA GLY A 178 -2.12 -0.37 -11.14
C GLY A 178 -2.68 1.01 -10.80
N SER A 179 -3.59 1.15 -9.84
CA SER A 179 -4.17 2.45 -9.47
C SER A 179 -3.31 3.14 -8.41
N ASP A 180 -2.39 4.03 -8.82
CA ASP A 180 -1.42 4.72 -7.97
C ASP A 180 -1.59 6.25 -7.92
N GLY A 181 -2.62 6.81 -8.56
CA GLY A 181 -2.89 8.25 -8.55
C GLY A 181 -1.88 9.11 -9.32
N ALA A 182 -0.91 8.52 -10.03
CA ALA A 182 0.12 9.29 -10.73
C ALA A 182 -0.41 10.06 -11.96
N TRP A 183 -1.65 9.79 -12.36
CA TRP A 183 -2.37 10.54 -13.40
C TRP A 183 -2.69 11.98 -13.02
N GLN A 184 -2.61 12.34 -11.73
CA GLN A 184 -2.89 13.70 -11.27
C GLN A 184 -1.92 14.70 -11.89
N ALA A 185 -0.62 14.37 -11.95
CA ALA A 185 0.40 15.27 -12.47
C ALA A 185 0.16 15.72 -13.93
N PRO A 186 -0.02 14.82 -14.92
CA PRO A 186 -0.29 15.25 -16.30
C PRO A 186 -1.64 15.98 -16.46
N LEU A 187 -2.65 15.67 -15.64
CA LEU A 187 -3.93 16.40 -15.68
C LEU A 187 -3.82 17.81 -15.07
N SER A 188 -3.13 17.95 -13.94
CA SER A 188 -2.85 19.26 -13.36
C SER A 188 -2.01 20.13 -14.30
N ALA A 189 -1.01 19.55 -14.96
CA ALA A 189 -0.21 20.25 -15.97
C ALA A 189 -1.05 20.71 -17.18
N ALA A 190 -2.11 19.98 -17.51
CA ALA A 190 -3.08 20.36 -18.54
C ALA A 190 -4.15 21.36 -18.04
N GLY A 191 -4.01 21.90 -16.83
CA GLY A 191 -4.92 22.89 -16.25
C GLY A 191 -6.22 22.31 -15.67
N VAL A 192 -6.31 20.99 -15.53
CA VAL A 192 -7.49 20.35 -14.90
C VAL A 192 -7.40 20.54 -13.38
N ALA A 193 -8.45 21.08 -12.78
CA ALA A 193 -8.56 21.17 -11.33
C ALA A 193 -8.74 19.76 -10.73
N ILE A 194 -7.91 19.41 -9.76
CA ILE A 194 -7.92 18.09 -9.11
C ILE A 194 -8.09 18.25 -7.60
N THR A 195 -9.12 17.63 -7.05
CA THR A 195 -9.25 17.46 -5.59
C THR A 195 -8.21 16.43 -5.12
N PRO A 196 -7.38 16.74 -4.11
CA PRO A 196 -6.36 15.81 -3.62
C PRO A 196 -6.93 14.44 -3.23
N LEU A 197 -6.23 13.37 -3.63
CA LEU A 197 -6.61 12.02 -3.23
C LEU A 197 -6.32 11.80 -1.74
N VAL A 198 -7.38 11.52 -0.97
CA VAL A 198 -7.30 11.22 0.46
C VAL A 198 -7.75 9.78 0.76
N PRO A 199 -7.18 9.11 1.79
CA PRO A 199 -7.52 7.74 2.11
C PRO A 199 -8.96 7.62 2.60
N SER A 200 -9.69 6.61 2.11
CA SER A 200 -11.05 6.26 2.54
C SER A 200 -11.22 4.73 2.54
N ASN A 201 -12.23 4.23 3.24
CA ASN A 201 -12.48 2.79 3.39
C ASN A 201 -11.24 2.06 3.95
N CYS A 202 -10.63 2.65 4.98
CA CYS A 202 -9.41 2.17 5.62
C CYS A 202 -9.61 2.03 7.14
N GLY A 203 -8.75 1.26 7.78
CA GLY A 203 -8.69 1.19 9.23
C GLY A 203 -8.12 2.47 9.83
N PHE A 204 -8.24 2.60 11.14
CA PHE A 204 -7.54 3.61 11.93
C PHE A 204 -6.52 2.91 12.80
N GLU A 205 -5.36 3.54 12.95
CA GLU A 205 -4.40 3.10 13.95
C GLU A 205 -4.87 3.58 15.32
N CYS A 206 -4.72 2.72 16.33
CA CYS A 206 -5.04 3.03 17.72
C CYS A 206 -3.87 2.56 18.57
N ALA A 207 -3.53 3.37 19.57
CA ALA A 207 -2.41 3.10 20.48
C ALA A 207 -2.77 2.00 21.49
N TRP A 208 -2.97 0.77 21.01
CA TRP A 208 -3.19 -0.38 21.88
C TRP A 208 -1.95 -0.64 22.74
N SER A 209 -2.17 -0.85 24.04
CA SER A 209 -1.09 -1.36 24.89
C SER A 209 -0.60 -2.72 24.32
N PRO A 210 0.70 -3.07 24.50
CA PRO A 210 1.21 -4.35 24.03
C PRO A 210 0.40 -5.55 24.54
N VAL A 211 -0.11 -5.46 25.78
CA VAL A 211 -0.96 -6.48 26.40
C VAL A 211 -2.31 -6.58 25.68
N PHE A 212 -2.95 -5.44 25.38
CA PHE A 212 -4.24 -5.42 24.69
C PHE A 212 -4.11 -5.97 23.27
N SER A 213 -3.13 -5.48 22.50
CA SER A 213 -2.87 -5.94 21.13
C SER A 213 -2.52 -7.43 21.08
N ALA A 214 -1.66 -7.92 21.98
CA ALA A 214 -1.30 -9.34 22.04
C ALA A 214 -2.49 -10.26 22.36
N ARG A 215 -3.44 -9.79 23.17
CA ARG A 215 -4.59 -10.58 23.62
C ARG A 215 -5.78 -10.49 22.67
N PHE A 216 -6.00 -9.34 22.04
CA PHE A 216 -7.26 -9.04 21.34
C PHE A 216 -7.11 -8.75 19.85
N ALA A 217 -5.90 -8.67 19.30
CA ALA A 217 -5.74 -8.56 17.84
C ALA A 217 -6.34 -9.80 17.13
N GLY A 218 -7.17 -9.57 16.12
CA GLY A 218 -7.94 -10.59 15.43
C GLY A 218 -9.28 -10.91 16.09
N VAL A 219 -9.65 -10.25 17.18
CA VAL A 219 -10.96 -10.43 17.84
C VAL A 219 -12.00 -9.50 17.20
N PRO A 220 -13.11 -10.05 16.67
CA PRO A 220 -14.20 -9.24 16.14
C PRO A 220 -15.02 -8.62 17.27
N LEU A 221 -15.27 -7.33 17.16
CA LEU A 221 -16.26 -6.62 17.95
C LEU A 221 -17.58 -6.67 17.19
N LYS A 222 -18.50 -7.51 17.67
CA LYS A 222 -19.84 -7.65 17.12
C LYS A 222 -20.82 -6.78 17.88
N SER A 223 -21.81 -6.23 17.19
CA SER A 223 -22.89 -5.43 17.80
C SER A 223 -22.41 -4.22 18.61
N VAL A 224 -21.35 -3.55 18.15
CA VAL A 224 -20.84 -2.32 18.77
C VAL A 224 -21.39 -1.08 18.08
N ALA A 225 -21.35 0.06 18.78
CA ALA A 225 -21.66 1.37 18.21
C ALA A 225 -20.42 2.25 18.26
N LEU A 226 -20.06 2.85 17.13
CA LEU A 226 -19.06 3.92 17.08
C LEU A 226 -19.79 5.25 17.17
N SER A 227 -19.35 6.12 18.08
CA SER A 227 -19.91 7.47 18.24
C SER A 227 -18.79 8.50 18.20
N PHE A 228 -18.97 9.59 17.44
CA PHE A 228 -18.03 10.71 17.35
C PHE A 228 -18.78 11.99 16.96
N ARG A 229 -18.12 13.15 17.03
CA ARG A 229 -18.64 14.41 16.48
C ARG A 229 -17.99 14.67 15.13
N ASP A 230 -18.79 14.92 14.09
CA ASP A 230 -18.25 15.14 12.75
C ASP A 230 -17.57 16.51 12.60
N ALA A 231 -17.17 16.85 11.38
CA ALA A 231 -16.50 18.11 11.06
C ALA A 231 -17.36 19.36 11.36
N ARG A 232 -18.68 19.22 11.51
CA ARG A 232 -19.62 20.30 11.88
C ARG A 232 -20.03 20.22 13.35
N ASP A 233 -19.29 19.45 14.13
CA ASP A 233 -19.55 19.14 15.54
C ASP A 233 -20.88 18.44 15.81
N GLN A 234 -21.50 17.83 14.80
CA GLN A 234 -22.76 17.10 14.96
C GLN A 234 -22.51 15.67 15.47
N PRO A 235 -23.34 15.15 16.40
CA PRO A 235 -23.19 13.79 16.89
C PRO A 235 -23.49 12.80 15.76
N ARG A 236 -22.54 11.90 15.52
CA ARG A 236 -22.67 10.74 14.64
C ARG A 236 -22.62 9.48 15.49
N GLN A 237 -23.53 8.55 15.20
CA GLN A 237 -23.50 7.22 15.78
C GLN A 237 -23.89 6.21 14.72
N GLN A 238 -23.13 5.12 14.62
CA GLN A 238 -23.46 4.00 13.76
C GLN A 238 -23.16 2.68 14.46
N ARG A 239 -24.11 1.74 14.36
CA ARG A 239 -23.95 0.38 14.83
C ARG A 239 -23.34 -0.49 13.73
N GLY A 240 -22.54 -1.47 14.13
CA GLY A 240 -21.99 -2.43 13.21
C GLY A 240 -20.95 -3.31 13.86
N GLU A 241 -20.04 -3.81 13.02
CA GLU A 241 -18.96 -4.68 13.43
C GLU A 241 -17.63 -4.10 12.97
N CYS A 242 -16.63 -4.23 13.83
CA CYS A 242 -15.24 -3.94 13.52
C CYS A 242 -14.33 -5.02 14.11
N MET A 243 -13.08 -5.01 13.70
CA MET A 243 -12.07 -5.96 14.13
C MET A 243 -10.98 -5.18 14.86
N ILE A 244 -10.60 -5.66 16.05
CA ILE A 244 -9.39 -5.20 16.69
C ILE A 244 -8.22 -5.78 15.89
N THR A 245 -7.36 -4.93 15.37
CA THR A 245 -6.11 -5.35 14.73
C THR A 245 -4.95 -5.11 15.67
N ARG A 246 -3.75 -5.57 15.26
CA ARG A 246 -2.53 -5.26 16.01
C ARG A 246 -2.25 -3.77 16.11
N HIS A 247 -2.69 -2.99 15.12
CA HIS A 247 -2.33 -1.59 14.96
C HIS A 247 -3.49 -0.65 15.21
N GLY A 248 -4.72 -1.15 15.37
CA GLY A 248 -5.89 -0.31 15.60
C GLY A 248 -7.21 -1.02 15.35
N LEU A 249 -8.10 -0.37 14.62
CA LEU A 249 -9.43 -0.88 14.27
C LEU A 249 -9.60 -0.95 12.75
N GLU A 250 -10.21 -2.03 12.29
CA GLU A 250 -10.60 -2.17 10.89
C GLU A 250 -11.98 -2.80 10.76
N GLY A 251 -12.45 -2.98 9.53
CA GLY A 251 -13.69 -3.67 9.24
C GLY A 251 -14.86 -2.73 8.94
N PRO A 252 -16.02 -3.31 8.61
CA PRO A 252 -17.10 -2.60 7.92
C PRO A 252 -17.56 -1.31 8.60
N LEU A 253 -17.68 -1.30 9.93
CA LEU A 253 -18.09 -0.11 10.68
C LEU A 253 -17.05 1.02 10.59
N ILE A 254 -15.77 0.69 10.72
CA ILE A 254 -14.67 1.66 10.65
C ILE A 254 -14.53 2.22 9.24
N TYR A 255 -14.59 1.34 8.26
CA TYR A 255 -14.49 1.66 6.85
C TYR A 255 -15.60 2.59 6.37
N ALA A 256 -16.83 2.37 6.84
CA ALA A 256 -17.97 3.23 6.54
C ALA A 256 -17.80 4.65 7.11
N LEU A 257 -17.16 4.77 8.29
CA LEU A 257 -16.98 6.04 8.98
C LEU A 257 -15.62 6.69 8.75
N SER A 258 -14.75 6.11 7.93
CA SER A 258 -13.36 6.57 7.85
C SER A 258 -13.21 7.95 7.24
N ALA A 259 -14.02 8.27 6.22
CA ALA A 259 -14.02 9.60 5.62
C ALA A 259 -14.51 10.70 6.59
N PRO A 260 -15.70 10.58 7.22
CA PRO A 260 -16.16 11.61 8.15
C PRO A 260 -15.32 11.70 9.43
N LEU A 261 -14.71 10.61 9.90
CA LEU A 261 -13.73 10.65 11.00
C LEU A 261 -12.47 11.43 10.63
N ARG A 262 -11.90 11.17 9.44
CA ARG A 262 -10.75 11.91 8.92
C ARG A 262 -11.08 13.41 8.78
N GLU A 263 -12.25 13.74 8.24
CA GLU A 263 -12.71 15.13 8.13
C GLU A 263 -12.88 15.80 9.50
N ALA A 264 -13.38 15.06 10.49
CA ALA A 264 -13.53 15.55 11.86
C ALA A 264 -12.18 15.83 12.55
N ILE A 265 -11.14 15.05 12.24
CA ILE A 265 -9.76 15.29 12.69
C ILE A 265 -9.20 16.55 12.04
N ALA A 266 -9.34 16.67 10.72
CA ALA A 266 -8.88 17.84 9.97
C ALA A 266 -9.57 19.14 10.44
N ALA A 267 -10.88 19.10 10.69
CA ALA A 267 -11.65 20.23 11.19
C ALA A 267 -11.22 20.69 12.60
N ARG A 268 -10.55 19.83 13.36
CA ARG A 268 -9.99 20.13 14.70
C ARG A 268 -8.52 20.54 14.65
N GLY A 269 -8.00 20.86 13.46
CA GLY A 269 -6.65 21.40 13.26
C GLY A 269 -5.56 20.36 12.97
N GLY A 270 -5.88 19.07 12.91
CA GLY A 270 -4.88 18.05 12.59
C GLY A 270 -4.62 17.91 11.09
N GLN A 271 -3.41 18.23 10.61
CA GLN A 271 -3.00 18.02 9.21
C GLN A 271 -1.73 17.15 9.12
N PRO A 272 -1.86 15.80 9.12
CA PRO A 272 -0.70 14.92 8.99
C PRO A 272 -0.22 14.84 7.54
N GLU A 273 0.97 15.38 7.27
CA GLU A 273 1.66 15.19 5.99
C GLU A 273 2.55 13.94 6.04
N CYS A 274 1.98 12.80 5.64
CA CYS A 274 2.75 11.56 5.55
C CYS A 274 3.63 11.56 4.29
N ILE A 275 4.92 11.84 4.48
CA ILE A 275 5.93 11.79 3.43
C ILE A 275 6.91 10.65 3.74
N PRO A 276 6.86 9.53 3.00
CA PRO A 276 7.81 8.44 3.20
C PRO A 276 9.24 8.91 2.87
N VAL A 277 10.15 8.77 3.83
CA VAL A 277 11.59 8.98 3.62
C VAL A 277 12.34 7.66 3.38
N MET A 278 11.62 6.53 3.37
CA MET A 278 12.20 5.20 3.14
C MET A 278 11.16 4.30 2.46
N ALA A 279 11.56 3.66 1.37
CA ALA A 279 10.81 2.61 0.72
C ALA A 279 11.51 1.26 0.92
N ILE A 280 10.70 0.20 1.02
CA ILE A 280 11.15 -1.20 1.04
C ILE A 280 10.78 -1.80 -0.30
N ASP A 281 11.78 -2.01 -1.14
CA ASP A 281 11.60 -2.66 -2.43
C ASP A 281 11.93 -4.15 -2.29
N PRO A 282 11.05 -5.07 -2.73
CA PRO A 282 11.41 -6.48 -2.82
C PRO A 282 12.54 -6.62 -3.86
N LEU A 283 13.58 -7.37 -3.53
CA LEU A 283 14.59 -7.73 -4.50
C LEU A 283 14.17 -9.00 -5.24
N PRO A 284 14.37 -9.08 -6.57
CA PRO A 284 14.36 -10.35 -7.28
C PRO A 284 15.35 -11.31 -6.60
N VAL A 285 15.06 -12.60 -6.60
CA VAL A 285 16.01 -13.60 -6.09
C VAL A 285 17.21 -13.64 -7.03
N SER A 286 18.32 -13.03 -6.61
CA SER A 286 19.58 -13.07 -7.35
C SER A 286 20.17 -14.48 -7.40
N ALA A 287 21.11 -14.74 -8.31
CA ALA A 287 21.82 -16.02 -8.35
C ALA A 287 22.53 -16.33 -7.02
N ASP A 288 23.13 -15.32 -6.39
CA ASP A 288 23.79 -15.47 -5.09
C ASP A 288 22.80 -15.81 -3.97
N LEU A 289 21.66 -15.10 -3.91
CA LEU A 289 20.62 -15.39 -2.93
C LEU A 289 20.03 -16.78 -3.16
N ALA A 290 19.80 -17.17 -4.42
CA ALA A 290 19.35 -18.51 -4.77
C ALA A 290 20.33 -19.58 -4.30
N ALA A 291 21.64 -19.41 -4.54
CA ALA A 291 22.67 -20.34 -4.10
C ALA A 291 22.72 -20.48 -2.57
N LEU A 292 22.60 -19.37 -1.84
CA LEU A 292 22.51 -19.39 -0.37
C LEU A 292 21.25 -20.11 0.12
N ILE A 293 20.10 -19.89 -0.53
CA ILE A 293 18.84 -20.58 -0.21
C ILE A 293 18.96 -22.09 -0.47
N ASP A 294 19.53 -22.47 -1.61
CA ASP A 294 19.72 -23.86 -2.01
C ASP A 294 20.72 -24.59 -1.09
N ALA A 295 21.60 -23.84 -0.41
CA ALA A 295 22.54 -24.35 0.59
C ALA A 295 22.07 -24.24 2.05
N LEU A 296 20.80 -23.89 2.34
CA LEU A 296 20.32 -23.66 3.72
C LEU A 296 20.55 -24.83 4.69
N ASN A 297 20.58 -26.07 4.20
CA ASN A 297 20.89 -27.26 5.01
C ASN A 297 22.35 -27.33 5.48
N GLN A 298 23.22 -26.45 5.00
CA GLN A 298 24.62 -26.33 5.42
C GLN A 298 24.82 -25.29 6.52
N PHE A 299 23.79 -24.56 6.92
CA PHE A 299 23.85 -23.54 7.98
C PHE A 299 23.33 -24.09 9.31
N ASP A 300 23.90 -23.62 10.42
CA ASP A 300 23.53 -24.00 11.79
C ASP A 300 22.54 -23.01 12.44
N LEU A 301 22.50 -21.78 11.92
CA LEU A 301 21.67 -20.68 12.44
C LEU A 301 21.31 -19.70 11.31
N ALA A 302 20.03 -19.34 11.23
CA ALA A 302 19.55 -18.24 10.40
C ALA A 302 19.11 -17.06 11.26
N PHE A 303 19.69 -15.88 11.01
CA PHE A 303 19.35 -14.65 11.71
C PHE A 303 18.57 -13.70 10.82
N PHE A 304 17.44 -13.20 11.31
CA PHE A 304 16.63 -12.20 10.61
C PHE A 304 16.76 -10.84 11.30
N VAL A 305 17.28 -9.84 10.58
CA VAL A 305 17.58 -8.52 11.18
C VAL A 305 16.35 -7.65 11.44
N SER A 306 15.21 -7.95 10.81
CA SER A 306 13.98 -7.14 10.84
C SER A 306 12.74 -7.96 10.42
N PRO A 307 11.52 -7.47 10.66
CA PRO A 307 10.30 -8.10 10.12
C PRO A 307 10.28 -8.16 8.59
N ASN A 308 10.88 -7.18 7.92
CA ASN A 308 11.01 -7.17 6.46
C ASN A 308 11.95 -8.29 5.99
N ALA A 309 13.05 -8.53 6.70
CA ALA A 309 13.93 -9.66 6.42
C ALA A 309 13.20 -11.00 6.56
N VAL A 310 12.32 -11.14 7.57
CA VAL A 310 11.48 -12.32 7.75
C VAL A 310 10.54 -12.47 6.55
N SER A 311 9.79 -11.43 6.21
CA SER A 311 8.79 -11.49 5.13
C SER A 311 9.42 -11.79 3.77
N HIS A 312 10.43 -11.01 3.36
CA HIS A 312 11.06 -11.18 2.06
C HIS A 312 11.99 -12.41 2.00
N GLY A 313 12.73 -12.68 3.07
CA GLY A 313 13.61 -13.85 3.16
C GLY A 313 12.82 -15.14 3.10
N LEU A 314 11.76 -15.30 3.92
CA LEU A 314 10.95 -16.52 3.90
C LEU A 314 10.12 -16.66 2.62
N ALA A 315 9.66 -15.56 2.03
CA ALA A 315 9.00 -15.61 0.72
C ALA A 315 9.97 -16.13 -0.37
N ALA A 316 11.22 -15.66 -0.38
CA ALA A 316 12.24 -16.15 -1.30
C ALA A 316 12.59 -17.63 -1.07
N VAL A 317 12.67 -18.07 0.20
CA VAL A 317 12.92 -19.47 0.54
C VAL A 317 11.75 -20.35 0.08
N ARG A 318 10.51 -20.03 0.46
CA ARG A 318 9.31 -20.82 0.12
C ARG A 318 9.06 -20.94 -1.37
N ALA A 319 9.50 -19.96 -2.15
CA ALA A 319 9.40 -20.02 -3.61
C ALA A 319 10.34 -21.07 -4.23
N ARG A 320 11.35 -21.55 -3.48
CA ARG A 320 12.38 -22.47 -3.97
C ARG A 320 12.41 -23.81 -3.24
N ARG A 321 12.20 -23.82 -1.94
CA ARG A 321 12.34 -25.01 -1.09
C ARG A 321 11.62 -24.89 0.25
N ASP A 322 11.47 -26.02 0.92
CA ASP A 322 11.07 -26.06 2.32
C ASP A 322 12.21 -25.66 3.26
N TRP A 323 11.83 -25.15 4.43
CA TRP A 323 12.77 -24.78 5.49
C TRP A 323 13.43 -26.03 6.09
N PRO A 324 14.77 -26.09 6.23
CA PRO A 324 15.43 -27.24 6.84
C PRO A 324 15.06 -27.39 8.33
N PRO A 325 14.57 -28.56 8.78
CA PRO A 325 14.11 -28.75 10.17
C PRO A 325 15.19 -28.50 11.23
N ALA A 326 16.47 -28.76 10.90
CA ALA A 326 17.60 -28.56 11.81
C ALA A 326 18.09 -27.10 11.86
N LEU A 327 17.65 -26.23 10.95
CA LEU A 327 18.11 -24.85 10.87
C LEU A 327 17.36 -23.98 11.89
N ARG A 328 18.07 -23.61 12.97
CA ARG A 328 17.55 -22.75 14.03
C ARG A 328 17.37 -21.33 13.53
N VAL A 329 16.39 -20.61 14.08
CA VAL A 329 16.11 -19.21 13.74
C VAL A 329 16.35 -18.28 14.92
N ALA A 330 16.93 -17.13 14.62
CA ALA A 330 17.20 -16.08 15.58
C ALA A 330 16.79 -14.71 15.04
N THR A 331 16.50 -13.79 15.95
CA THR A 331 16.21 -12.40 15.60
C THR A 331 16.51 -11.46 16.76
N VAL A 332 16.27 -10.17 16.55
CA VAL A 332 16.67 -9.09 17.44
C VAL A 332 15.52 -8.47 18.24
N GLY A 333 14.32 -8.40 17.68
CA GLY A 333 13.24 -7.61 18.25
C GLY A 333 11.92 -8.36 18.27
N LYS A 334 11.07 -8.01 19.24
CA LYS A 334 9.72 -8.60 19.42
C LYS A 334 8.87 -8.54 18.14
N GLY A 335 9.06 -7.53 17.29
CA GLY A 335 8.40 -7.44 15.99
C GLY A 335 8.78 -8.57 15.04
N SER A 336 10.07 -8.87 14.93
CA SER A 336 10.59 -9.95 14.07
C SER A 336 10.30 -11.33 14.65
N GLU A 337 10.35 -11.48 15.99
CA GLU A 337 10.03 -12.72 16.70
C GLU A 337 8.57 -13.13 16.43
N ARG A 338 7.63 -12.18 16.55
CA ARG A 338 6.23 -12.40 16.17
C ARG A 338 6.06 -12.71 14.67
N ALA A 339 6.84 -12.07 13.80
CA ALA A 339 6.79 -12.35 12.36
C ALA A 339 7.23 -13.79 12.05
N LEU A 340 8.25 -14.30 12.75
CA LEU A 340 8.71 -15.69 12.64
C LEU A 340 7.64 -16.66 13.19
N HIS A 341 7.06 -16.39 14.36
CA HIS A 341 5.95 -17.20 14.88
C HIS A 341 4.76 -17.27 13.90
N ALA A 342 4.39 -16.16 13.28
CA ALA A 342 3.32 -16.14 12.26
C ALA A 342 3.64 -16.99 11.02
N HIS A 343 4.91 -17.36 10.81
CA HIS A 343 5.35 -18.24 9.72
C HIS A 343 5.62 -19.69 10.18
N GLY A 344 5.24 -20.04 11.42
CA GLY A 344 5.32 -21.40 11.95
C GLY A 344 6.63 -21.73 12.68
N PHE A 345 7.43 -20.73 13.06
CA PHE A 345 8.60 -20.95 13.88
C PHE A 345 8.24 -20.84 15.36
N ASP A 346 8.09 -21.97 16.05
CA ASP A 346 7.73 -21.99 17.48
C ASP A 346 8.90 -21.67 18.41
N VAL A 347 10.13 -21.99 17.99
CA VAL A 347 11.35 -21.76 18.76
C VAL A 347 12.21 -20.71 18.05
N VAL A 348 12.18 -19.48 18.56
CA VAL A 348 12.94 -18.34 18.04
C VAL A 348 13.92 -17.85 19.11
N ILE A 349 15.21 -17.77 18.77
CA ILE A 349 16.23 -17.20 19.65
C ILE A 349 16.17 -15.67 19.53
N ALA A 350 15.77 -14.97 20.59
CA ALA A 350 15.69 -13.52 20.64
C ALA A 350 15.99 -12.99 22.05
N PRO A 351 16.50 -11.75 22.19
CA PRO A 351 16.72 -11.15 23.50
C PRO A 351 15.39 -10.84 24.21
N SER A 352 15.38 -11.02 25.54
CA SER A 352 14.23 -10.68 26.39
C SER A 352 14.11 -9.17 26.64
N ALA A 353 15.24 -8.46 26.63
CA ALA A 353 15.35 -7.00 26.76
C ALA A 353 16.53 -6.49 25.91
N GLY A 354 16.43 -5.24 25.45
CA GLY A 354 17.38 -4.65 24.51
C GLY A 354 17.19 -5.22 23.10
N PHE A 355 16.81 -4.37 22.14
CA PHE A 355 16.44 -4.78 20.78
C PHE A 355 17.49 -4.32 19.75
N ASP A 356 18.75 -4.45 20.13
CA ASP A 356 19.94 -4.06 19.38
C ASP A 356 20.90 -5.26 19.17
N SER A 357 22.02 -5.01 18.49
CA SER A 357 22.94 -6.09 18.11
C SER A 357 23.71 -6.60 19.33
N GLU A 358 23.99 -5.70 20.27
CA GLU A 358 24.67 -5.91 21.53
C GLU A 358 23.87 -6.87 22.42
N SER A 359 22.56 -6.65 22.52
CA SER A 359 21.65 -7.51 23.29
C SER A 359 21.54 -8.92 22.70
N VAL A 360 21.57 -9.05 21.36
CA VAL A 360 21.64 -10.36 20.69
C VAL A 360 22.98 -11.04 20.98
N LEU A 361 24.08 -10.31 20.87
CA LEU A 361 25.44 -10.84 21.10
C LEU A 361 25.69 -11.24 22.55
N ALA A 362 24.89 -10.74 23.50
CA ALA A 362 24.93 -11.15 24.91
C ALA A 362 24.21 -12.47 25.18
N LEU A 363 23.41 -12.98 24.23
CA LEU A 363 22.71 -14.25 24.40
C LEU A 363 23.68 -15.44 24.44
N PRO A 364 23.42 -16.47 25.26
CA PRO A 364 24.25 -17.68 25.30
C PRO A 364 24.38 -18.35 23.92
N ALA A 365 23.33 -18.31 23.11
CA ALA A 365 23.32 -18.85 21.75
C ALA A 365 24.30 -18.15 20.78
N PHE A 366 24.78 -16.95 21.14
CA PHE A 366 25.72 -16.16 20.35
C PHE A 366 27.13 -16.09 20.98
N ALA A 367 27.34 -16.70 22.15
CA ALA A 367 28.66 -16.77 22.81
C ALA A 367 29.69 -17.49 21.93
N ARG A 368 30.99 -17.20 22.15
CA ARG A 368 32.10 -17.75 21.32
C ARG A 368 32.02 -19.27 21.21
N GLU A 369 31.86 -19.96 22.34
CA GLU A 369 31.80 -21.42 22.39
C GLU A 369 30.60 -22.00 21.61
N ALA A 370 29.52 -21.24 21.48
CA ALA A 370 28.30 -21.66 20.80
C ALA A 370 28.34 -21.44 19.28
N VAL A 371 29.13 -20.46 18.81
CA VAL A 371 29.18 -20.07 17.39
C VAL A 371 30.49 -20.41 16.68
N ALA A 372 31.56 -20.70 17.42
CA ALA A 372 32.84 -21.10 16.82
C ALA A 372 32.68 -22.32 15.91
N GLY A 373 33.18 -22.22 14.68
CA GLY A 373 33.07 -23.26 13.65
C GLY A 373 31.67 -23.41 13.03
N ARG A 374 30.67 -22.63 13.45
CA ARG A 374 29.30 -22.70 12.94
C ARG A 374 29.11 -21.80 11.72
N ARG A 375 28.20 -22.20 10.82
CA ARG A 375 27.80 -21.44 9.64
C ARG A 375 26.50 -20.70 9.93
N ILE A 376 26.53 -19.38 9.83
CA ILE A 376 25.41 -18.50 10.15
C ILE A 376 25.01 -17.72 8.90
N ILE A 377 23.72 -17.77 8.54
CA ILE A 377 23.16 -16.95 7.47
C ILE A 377 22.37 -15.78 8.06
N ILE A 378 22.62 -14.57 7.56
CA ILE A 378 21.97 -13.35 8.01
C ILE A 378 21.08 -12.80 6.89
N PHE A 379 19.77 -12.93 7.06
CA PHE A 379 18.77 -12.31 6.18
C PHE A 379 18.65 -10.82 6.51
N ARG A 380 18.94 -9.98 5.51
CA ARG A 380 18.96 -8.51 5.64
C ARG A 380 18.54 -7.80 4.35
N GLY A 381 18.42 -6.47 4.45
CA GLY A 381 18.36 -5.62 3.27
C GLY A 381 19.76 -5.26 2.76
N ASN A 382 19.86 -4.22 1.92
CA ASN A 382 21.13 -3.61 1.44
C ASN A 382 21.95 -2.87 2.55
N GLY A 383 21.97 -3.36 3.78
CA GLY A 383 22.59 -2.70 4.93
C GLY A 383 22.17 -3.32 6.27
N GLY A 384 22.86 -2.94 7.36
CA GLY A 384 22.38 -3.12 8.73
C GLY A 384 23.02 -4.24 9.54
N ARG A 385 23.33 -3.90 10.81
CA ARG A 385 23.88 -4.77 11.86
C ARG A 385 25.24 -5.39 11.50
N ASP A 386 26.11 -4.63 10.87
CA ASP A 386 27.47 -5.09 10.52
C ASP A 386 28.25 -5.53 11.78
N LEU A 387 28.10 -4.80 12.89
CA LEU A 387 28.61 -5.19 14.22
C LEU A 387 28.28 -6.64 14.61
N LEU A 388 27.05 -7.12 14.33
CA LEU A 388 26.64 -8.49 14.66
C LEU A 388 27.46 -9.49 13.85
N GLY A 389 27.55 -9.28 12.54
CA GLY A 389 28.29 -10.16 11.64
C GLY A 389 29.79 -10.14 11.94
N ASP A 390 30.38 -8.96 12.12
CA ASP A 390 31.80 -8.80 12.43
C ASP A 390 32.17 -9.49 13.75
N THR A 391 31.34 -9.32 14.79
CA THR A 391 31.55 -9.97 16.08
C THR A 391 31.39 -11.49 15.98
N LEU A 392 30.43 -11.99 15.20
CA LEU A 392 30.26 -13.42 14.97
C LEU A 392 31.49 -14.03 14.26
N VAL A 393 32.05 -13.34 13.28
CA VAL A 393 33.30 -13.75 12.61
C VAL A 393 34.48 -13.74 13.59
N GLN A 394 34.61 -12.69 14.42
CA GLN A 394 35.64 -12.63 15.48
C GLN A 394 35.49 -13.75 16.51
N ARG A 395 34.26 -14.20 16.76
CA ARG A 395 33.93 -15.36 17.61
C ARG A 395 34.14 -16.72 16.92
N GLY A 396 34.63 -16.73 15.67
CA GLY A 396 35.00 -17.94 14.94
C GLY A 396 33.87 -18.55 14.10
N ALA A 397 32.76 -17.86 13.88
CA ALA A 397 31.70 -18.31 12.99
C ALA A 397 32.00 -17.95 11.52
N SER A 398 31.46 -18.73 10.58
CA SER A 398 31.39 -18.35 9.17
C SER A 398 30.04 -17.67 8.89
N VAL A 399 30.05 -16.44 8.39
CA VAL A 399 28.84 -15.63 8.19
C VAL A 399 28.57 -15.41 6.69
N SER A 400 27.34 -15.63 6.26
CA SER A 400 26.86 -15.31 4.90
C SER A 400 25.68 -14.34 4.96
N TYR A 401 25.64 -13.36 4.05
CA TYR A 401 24.57 -12.36 4.02
C TYR A 401 23.58 -12.64 2.88
N ALA A 402 22.31 -12.81 3.24
CA ALA A 402 21.20 -12.98 2.32
C ALA A 402 20.43 -11.66 2.16
N GLY A 403 20.80 -10.88 1.14
CA GLY A 403 20.11 -9.65 0.76
C GLY A 403 18.76 -9.95 0.10
N CYS A 404 17.65 -9.76 0.83
CA CYS A 404 16.30 -10.15 0.38
C CYS A 404 15.36 -8.98 0.08
N TYR A 405 15.76 -7.75 0.40
CA TYR A 405 15.06 -6.52 0.05
C TYR A 405 16.03 -5.35 -0.06
N ALA A 406 15.62 -4.26 -0.70
CA ALA A 406 16.37 -3.02 -0.73
C ALA A 406 15.63 -1.95 0.07
N ARG A 407 16.37 -1.21 0.90
CA ARG A 407 15.92 0.09 1.40
C ARG A 407 16.43 1.14 0.45
N ARG A 408 15.55 2.04 0.06
CA ARG A 408 15.91 3.21 -0.75
C ARG A 408 15.19 4.44 -0.25
N VAL A 409 15.73 5.59 -0.61
CA VAL A 409 14.97 6.83 -0.63
C VAL A 409 13.89 6.69 -1.73
N PRO A 410 12.59 6.91 -1.41
CA PRO A 410 11.52 6.85 -2.39
C PRO A 410 11.72 7.87 -3.52
N ASP A 411 11.22 7.55 -4.72
CA ASP A 411 11.20 8.52 -5.82
C ASP A 411 10.09 9.54 -5.56
N GLY A 412 10.48 10.82 -5.42
CA GLY A 412 9.55 11.91 -5.11
C GLY A 412 9.41 12.22 -3.61
N GLY A 413 8.51 13.14 -3.28
CA GLY A 413 8.29 13.59 -1.89
C GLY A 413 9.12 14.80 -1.48
N VAL A 414 10.23 15.10 -2.18
CA VAL A 414 11.01 16.34 -1.98
C VAL A 414 10.15 17.58 -2.20
N GLU A 415 9.45 17.67 -3.33
CA GLU A 415 8.58 18.82 -3.62
C GLU A 415 7.45 18.96 -2.58
N ARG A 416 6.94 17.84 -2.05
CA ARG A 416 5.96 17.86 -0.95
C ARG A 416 6.58 18.37 0.35
N LEU A 417 7.80 17.95 0.68
CA LEU A 417 8.52 18.48 1.84
C LEU A 417 8.74 19.99 1.68
N LEU A 418 9.20 20.45 0.52
CA LEU A 418 9.42 21.88 0.30
C LEU A 418 8.12 22.69 0.37
N ALA A 419 7.00 22.15 -0.13
CA ALA A 419 5.70 22.83 -0.10
C ALA A 419 5.14 23.02 1.32
N VAL A 420 5.55 22.20 2.28
CA VAL A 420 5.00 22.21 3.65
C VAL A 420 5.99 22.70 4.69
N ALA A 421 7.23 23.01 4.31
CA ALA A 421 8.30 23.40 5.24
C ALA A 421 7.92 24.61 6.11
N ASP A 422 7.34 25.65 5.49
CA ASP A 422 6.91 26.87 6.19
C ASP A 422 5.64 26.70 7.03
N GLN A 423 4.95 25.57 6.90
CA GLN A 423 3.68 25.25 7.58
C GLN A 423 3.84 24.14 8.63
N ALA A 424 5.03 23.56 8.76
CA ALA A 424 5.26 22.41 9.62
C ALA A 424 5.52 22.84 11.06
N ASP A 425 4.59 22.52 11.96
CA ASP A 425 4.76 22.78 13.39
C ASP A 425 5.71 21.79 14.07
N ALA A 426 5.73 20.53 13.61
CA ALA A 426 6.64 19.50 14.11
C ALA A 426 6.93 18.43 13.04
N LEU A 427 8.09 17.79 13.19
CA LEU A 427 8.48 16.57 12.48
C LEU A 427 8.46 15.37 13.41
N VAL A 428 8.02 14.21 12.91
CA VAL A 428 8.13 12.94 13.63
C VAL A 428 9.11 12.03 12.89
N LEU A 429 10.23 11.70 13.51
CA LEU A 429 11.24 10.80 12.95
C LEU A 429 11.43 9.59 13.87
N THR A 430 10.98 8.42 13.41
CA THR A 430 10.97 7.17 14.18
C THR A 430 12.18 6.27 13.91
N SER A 431 13.13 6.71 13.07
CA SER A 431 14.36 5.95 12.83
C SER A 431 15.56 6.84 12.45
N SER A 432 16.76 6.44 12.88
CA SER A 432 18.01 7.12 12.52
C SER A 432 18.28 7.08 11.01
N GLU A 433 17.85 6.02 10.33
CA GLU A 433 17.94 5.91 8.86
C GLU A 433 17.01 6.91 8.17
N GLY A 434 15.78 7.09 8.68
CA GLY A 434 14.85 8.11 8.20
C GLY A 434 15.42 9.53 8.29
N VAL A 435 16.15 9.86 9.37
CA VAL A 435 16.88 11.14 9.47
C VAL A 435 17.90 11.28 8.34
N GLY A 436 18.71 10.24 8.10
CA GLY A 436 19.70 10.26 7.01
C GLY A 436 19.09 10.40 5.62
N ASN A 437 17.98 9.72 5.38
CA ASN A 437 17.28 9.80 4.10
C ASN A 437 16.62 11.15 3.90
N LEU A 438 16.03 11.75 4.94
CA LEU A 438 15.48 13.11 4.87
C LEU A 438 16.57 14.12 4.48
N LEU A 439 17.76 14.02 5.08
CA LEU A 439 18.91 14.84 4.71
C LEU A 439 19.33 14.63 3.25
N ALA A 440 19.39 13.38 2.79
CA ALA A 440 19.71 13.07 1.41
C ALA A 440 18.66 13.60 0.41
N MET A 441 17.38 13.55 0.78
CA MET A 441 16.26 14.06 -0.01
C MET A 441 16.32 15.58 -0.17
N LEU A 442 16.53 16.30 0.93
CA LEU A 442 16.49 17.77 0.93
C LEU A 442 17.82 18.38 0.50
N GLY A 443 18.94 17.72 0.79
CA GLY A 443 20.28 18.25 0.53
C GLY A 443 20.47 19.60 1.23
N PRO A 444 21.01 20.62 0.55
CA PRO A 444 21.14 21.98 1.11
C PRO A 444 19.82 22.62 1.54
N ARG A 445 18.68 22.14 1.05
CA ARG A 445 17.35 22.68 1.40
C ARG A 445 16.86 22.23 2.78
N ILE A 446 17.66 21.47 3.53
CA ILE A 446 17.35 21.11 4.91
C ILE A 446 17.28 22.33 5.84
N ASP A 447 17.94 23.43 5.49
CA ASP A 447 17.98 24.65 6.31
C ASP A 447 16.58 25.17 6.70
N ALA A 448 15.60 25.03 5.80
CA ALA A 448 14.21 25.39 6.04
C ALA A 448 13.54 24.58 7.17
N TRP A 449 14.11 23.43 7.53
CA TRP A 449 13.56 22.50 8.52
C TRP A 449 14.29 22.54 9.86
N LEU A 450 15.48 23.13 9.95
CA LEU A 450 16.31 23.04 11.16
C LEU A 450 15.66 23.69 12.39
N ALA A 451 14.78 24.66 12.19
CA ALA A 451 14.02 25.31 13.25
C ALA A 451 12.78 24.50 13.68
N VAL A 452 12.30 23.56 12.86
CA VAL A 452 11.10 22.75 13.16
C VAL A 452 11.43 21.74 14.26
N PRO A 453 10.66 21.71 15.38
CA PRO A 453 10.83 20.71 16.43
C PRO A 453 10.67 19.28 15.91
N VAL A 454 11.59 18.39 16.32
CA VAL A 454 11.57 16.99 15.89
C VAL A 454 11.28 16.06 17.06
N ALA A 455 10.15 15.37 17.02
CA ALA A 455 9.81 14.30 17.94
C ALA A 455 10.49 12.98 17.55
N VAL A 456 11.13 12.35 18.53
CA VAL A 456 11.90 11.11 18.34
C VAL A 456 11.59 10.08 19.41
N SER A 457 11.36 8.84 19.00
CA SER A 457 10.96 7.74 19.88
C SER A 457 12.13 7.02 20.57
N HIS A 458 13.37 7.51 20.40
CA HIS A 458 14.57 6.90 20.97
C HIS A 458 15.76 7.89 21.04
N PRO A 459 16.56 7.89 22.13
CA PRO A 459 17.71 8.80 22.30
C PRO A 459 18.72 8.77 21.15
N ARG A 460 19.03 7.59 20.59
CA ARG A 460 19.90 7.45 19.42
C ARG A 460 19.39 8.19 18.17
N ILE A 461 18.09 8.31 17.99
CA ILE A 461 17.51 9.08 16.88
C ILE A 461 17.70 10.57 17.19
N GLY A 462 17.39 10.98 18.43
CA GLY A 462 17.62 12.35 18.89
C GLY A 462 19.06 12.82 18.74
N ALA A 463 20.04 11.99 19.09
CA ALA A 463 21.46 12.28 18.85
C ALA A 463 21.77 12.53 17.37
N ARG A 464 21.18 11.75 16.46
CA ARG A 464 21.37 11.94 15.02
C ARG A 464 20.66 13.18 14.48
N VAL A 465 19.49 13.50 15.00
CA VAL A 465 18.75 14.73 14.68
C VAL A 465 19.53 15.97 15.13
N ARG A 466 20.09 15.96 16.35
CA ARG A 466 20.97 17.04 16.84
C ARG A 466 22.23 17.18 16.01
N ALA A 467 22.88 16.06 15.67
CA ALA A 467 24.06 16.06 14.81
C ALA A 467 23.76 16.59 13.38
N ALA A 468 22.51 16.51 12.94
CA ALA A 468 22.04 17.05 11.68
C ALA A 468 21.71 18.56 11.74
N GLY A 469 21.85 19.20 12.91
CA GLY A 469 21.68 20.65 13.07
C GLY A 469 20.29 21.11 13.48
N PHE A 470 19.34 20.20 13.76
CA PHE A 470 18.02 20.59 14.24
C PHE A 470 18.11 21.21 15.64
N GLN A 471 17.42 22.34 15.81
CA GLN A 471 17.51 23.19 17.00
C GLN A 471 16.75 22.59 18.20
N THR A 472 15.62 21.93 17.92
CA THR A 472 14.72 21.40 18.96
C THR A 472 14.43 19.93 18.73
N VAL A 473 14.71 19.10 19.74
CA VAL A 473 14.40 17.66 19.74
C VAL A 473 13.50 17.34 20.92
N ILE A 474 12.32 16.81 20.62
CA ILE A 474 11.33 16.34 21.59
C ILE A 474 11.60 14.84 21.80
N GLU A 475 12.33 14.49 22.86
CA GLU A 475 12.54 13.09 23.22
C GLU A 475 11.29 12.52 23.86
N THR A 476 10.75 11.48 23.25
CA THR A 476 9.50 10.86 23.68
C THR A 476 9.74 9.45 24.19
N ALA A 477 8.80 8.92 24.97
CA ALA A 477 8.80 7.50 25.28
C ALA A 477 8.71 6.68 23.97
N PRO A 478 9.28 5.45 23.94
CA PRO A 478 9.18 4.59 22.76
C PRO A 478 7.74 4.22 22.40
N GLY A 479 7.47 4.08 21.11
CA GLY A 479 6.15 3.73 20.59
C GLY A 479 5.24 4.95 20.38
N ASP A 480 4.16 4.74 19.64
CA ASP A 480 3.36 5.83 19.08
C ASP A 480 2.65 6.67 20.16
N ALA A 481 2.20 6.04 21.26
CA ALA A 481 1.61 6.75 22.40
C ALA A 481 2.58 7.75 23.04
N GLY A 482 3.83 7.33 23.24
CA GLY A 482 4.86 8.20 23.80
C GLY A 482 5.13 9.39 22.89
N VAL A 483 5.15 9.18 21.57
CA VAL A 483 5.31 10.25 20.58
C VAL A 483 4.16 11.25 20.66
N VAL A 484 2.91 10.78 20.72
CA VAL A 484 1.72 11.63 20.83
C VAL A 484 1.72 12.43 22.14
N GLU A 485 1.91 11.77 23.29
CA GLU A 485 1.98 12.45 24.60
C GLU A 485 3.11 13.49 24.63
N GLY A 486 4.26 13.16 24.04
CA GLY A 486 5.39 14.08 23.92
C GLY A 486 5.08 15.31 23.07
N LEU A 487 4.35 15.14 21.97
CA LEU A 487 3.89 16.25 21.12
C LEU A 487 2.83 17.11 21.83
N GLU A 488 1.81 16.48 22.43
CA GLU A 488 0.76 17.18 23.18
C GLU A 488 1.35 18.06 24.28
N HIS A 489 2.25 17.49 25.09
CA HIS A 489 2.93 18.21 26.17
C HIS A 489 3.86 19.33 25.68
N PHE A 490 4.45 19.18 24.49
CA PHE A 490 5.30 20.21 23.91
C PHE A 490 4.48 21.41 23.42
N PHE A 491 3.35 21.17 22.75
CA PHE A 491 2.50 22.23 22.18
C PHE A 491 1.49 22.83 23.15
N SER A 492 1.23 22.19 24.29
CA SER A 492 0.36 22.75 25.34
C SER A 492 1.06 23.76 26.26
N ARG A 493 2.32 24.14 25.97
CA ARG A 493 3.18 24.96 26.83
C ARG A 493 3.31 26.41 26.39
#